data_AF-A0A6J0BJB4-F1
#
_entry.id   AF-A0A6J0BJB4-F1
#
_cell.length_a   1.000
_cell.length_b   1.000
_cell.length_c   1.000
_cell.angle_alpha   90.00
_cell.angle_beta   90.00
_cell.angle_gamma   90.00
#
_symmetry.space_group_name_H-M   'P 1'
#
loop_
_entity.id
_entity.type
_entity.pdbx_description
1 polymer ?
#
loop_
_entity_poly.entity_id
_entity_poly.type
_entity_poly.pdbx_seq_one_letter_code
_entity_poly.pdbx_strand_id
1 'polypeptide(L)'
;MERPEEAVQERGRNFRLLHPEELPQLLDFLTGYLPESLKFHQTLLTYLEERVWEFHFYVADGWPKQSPICLHFPGMTLSPHGTLYESVGVFCPGDRLELLKLLRTEDVLLDWSRPLYINFTHCDIVDELVRLYEGTGTVNRVLGDIWACEEPEKTVEIEEEAEESQTDVRVQPLRPEHAEGIHELYTANDMECHELFLRLIKTLPAAGVFAGDRLAAWMVQSYYGAMFSMQTRPEFRRKGYGTKLARYLIKAVADRGYNSFVFIRPENEASRSLYTKLGFRKLYQTARAIFTPEGWEEPESEGNLFLRENLENAVRQLKHRVVMDAICDEKEEEAEEEDAEEEEEEEEDQDRVAIPTPVLGSPVDSSAPPTSNKYASEEDVDPGTANDEPVLLVNGNRRVPRTEDKESRCVTDLDREDEKETVCAPSVEDSNEGDGGTEFSAGRN
;
A
#
# COMPACT_ATOMS: atom_id res chain seq x y z
N MET A 1 4.11 -15.90 -30.62
CA MET A 1 4.50 -14.84 -31.59
C MET A 1 5.26 -13.82 -30.76
N GLU A 2 6.57 -13.72 -30.94
CA GLU A 2 7.38 -12.80 -30.15
C GLU A 2 7.02 -11.36 -30.55
N ARG A 3 6.61 -10.56 -29.57
CA ARG A 3 6.29 -9.15 -29.76
C ARG A 3 7.63 -8.41 -29.98
N PRO A 4 7.75 -7.44 -30.91
CA PRO A 4 8.99 -6.68 -31.04
C PRO A 4 9.33 -6.01 -29.70
N GLU A 5 10.54 -6.23 -29.19
CA GLU A 5 11.02 -5.50 -28.02
C GLU A 5 11.20 -4.02 -28.41
N GLU A 6 10.36 -3.15 -27.84
CA GLU A 6 10.55 -1.71 -27.97
C GLU A 6 11.84 -1.31 -27.26
N ALA A 7 12.79 -0.75 -28.02
CA ALA A 7 14.08 -0.37 -27.47
C ALA A 7 13.93 0.72 -26.38
N VAL A 8 14.72 0.58 -25.31
CA VAL A 8 14.78 1.61 -24.26
C VAL A 8 15.39 2.89 -24.85
N GLN A 9 14.65 3.98 -24.78
CA GLN A 9 15.02 5.25 -25.39
C GLN A 9 15.89 6.05 -24.42
N GLU A 10 17.17 6.23 -24.73
CA GLU A 10 18.10 6.95 -23.84
C GLU A 10 17.65 8.40 -23.54
N ARG A 11 16.85 9.00 -24.41
CA ARG A 11 16.42 10.40 -24.32
C ARG A 11 15.07 10.67 -24.97
N GLY A 12 14.18 11.34 -24.23
CA GLY A 12 12.95 11.97 -24.73
C GLY A 12 13.17 13.42 -25.20
N ARG A 13 12.10 14.17 -25.42
CA ARG A 13 12.18 15.62 -25.65
C ARG A 13 12.64 16.38 -24.39
N ASN A 14 12.01 16.09 -23.26
CA ASN A 14 12.15 16.83 -22.00
C ASN A 14 12.85 16.02 -20.89
N PHE A 15 12.99 14.71 -21.09
CA PHE A 15 13.52 13.76 -20.12
C PHE A 15 14.71 12.97 -20.68
N ARG A 16 15.59 12.50 -19.80
CA ARG A 16 16.66 11.54 -20.13
C ARG A 16 16.54 10.29 -19.28
N LEU A 17 17.02 9.16 -19.80
CA LEU A 17 17.27 7.98 -19.00
C LEU A 17 18.34 8.30 -17.93
N LEU A 18 18.15 7.77 -16.73
CA LEU A 18 19.06 7.94 -15.60
C LEU A 18 20.07 6.79 -15.58
N HIS A 19 21.37 7.07 -15.45
CA HIS A 19 22.39 6.03 -15.44
C HIS A 19 22.31 5.19 -14.15
N PRO A 20 22.63 3.89 -14.13
CA PRO A 20 22.54 3.07 -12.91
C PRO A 20 23.35 3.61 -11.72
N GLU A 21 24.45 4.33 -11.97
CA GLU A 21 25.28 5.00 -10.95
C GLU A 21 24.62 6.27 -10.36
N GLU A 22 23.60 6.81 -11.02
CA GLU A 22 22.81 7.96 -10.55
C GLU A 22 21.55 7.53 -9.76
N LEU A 23 21.14 6.25 -9.85
CA LEU A 23 19.95 5.74 -9.14
C LEU A 23 20.00 5.97 -7.61
N PRO A 24 21.13 5.79 -6.90
CA PRO A 24 21.19 6.11 -5.47
C PRO A 24 20.95 7.61 -5.19
N GLN A 25 21.41 8.49 -6.08
CA GLN A 25 21.21 9.93 -5.95
C GLN A 25 19.74 10.32 -6.16
N LEU A 26 19.01 9.57 -7.00
CA LEU A 26 17.56 9.70 -7.12
C LEU A 26 16.84 9.19 -5.86
N LEU A 27 17.33 8.13 -5.21
CA LEU A 27 16.77 7.64 -3.95
C LEU A 27 16.98 8.64 -2.80
N ASP A 28 18.18 9.19 -2.66
CA ASP A 28 18.50 10.26 -1.70
C ASP A 28 17.61 11.50 -1.94
N PHE A 29 17.47 11.92 -3.20
CA PHE A 29 16.59 13.02 -3.60
C PHE A 29 15.12 12.75 -3.23
N LEU A 30 14.59 11.56 -3.52
CA LEU A 30 13.21 11.19 -3.17
C LEU A 30 13.01 11.10 -1.65
N THR A 31 14.05 10.70 -0.90
CA THR A 31 14.01 10.65 0.57
C THR A 31 13.75 12.03 1.18
N GLY A 32 14.25 13.10 0.54
CA GLY A 32 13.98 14.50 0.91
C GLY A 32 12.55 14.98 0.67
N TYR A 33 11.69 14.15 0.05
CA TYR A 33 10.28 14.42 -0.22
C TYR A 33 9.36 13.33 0.37
N LEU A 34 9.79 12.64 1.44
CA LEU A 34 8.89 11.79 2.22
C LEU A 34 8.03 12.68 3.15
N PRO A 35 6.71 12.43 3.27
CA PRO A 35 5.98 11.24 2.81
C PRO A 35 5.52 11.24 1.34
N GLU A 36 5.43 12.38 0.65
CA GLU A 36 4.74 12.49 -0.66
C GLU A 36 5.35 11.61 -1.75
N SER A 37 6.66 11.35 -1.68
CA SER A 37 7.41 10.50 -2.61
C SER A 37 7.27 9.00 -2.35
N LEU A 38 6.71 8.58 -1.21
CA LEU A 38 6.87 7.25 -0.59
C LEU A 38 6.71 6.07 -1.56
N LYS A 39 5.68 6.07 -2.40
CA LYS A 39 5.46 5.01 -3.39
C LYS A 39 6.53 4.98 -4.49
N PHE A 40 6.99 6.13 -4.98
CA PHE A 40 8.04 6.20 -6.02
C PHE A 40 9.41 5.87 -5.41
N HIS A 41 9.69 6.40 -4.22
CA HIS A 41 10.86 6.06 -3.40
C HIS A 41 10.99 4.55 -3.20
N GLN A 42 9.92 3.87 -2.78
CA GLN A 42 9.96 2.44 -2.55
C GLN A 42 9.94 1.59 -3.82
N THR A 43 9.39 2.04 -4.96
CA THR A 43 9.67 1.40 -6.27
C THR A 43 11.17 1.39 -6.56
N LEU A 44 11.85 2.52 -6.36
CA LEU A 44 13.29 2.63 -6.62
C LEU A 44 14.13 1.82 -5.62
N LEU A 45 13.77 1.81 -4.34
CA LEU A 45 14.43 0.98 -3.32
C LEU A 45 14.29 -0.52 -3.65
N THR A 46 13.07 -0.99 -3.93
CA THR A 46 12.82 -2.41 -4.28
C THR A 46 13.54 -2.80 -5.58
N TYR A 47 13.64 -1.86 -6.54
CA TYR A 47 14.42 -2.09 -7.75
C TYR A 47 15.93 -2.20 -7.49
N LEU A 48 16.49 -1.31 -6.65
CA LEU A 48 17.92 -1.29 -6.34
C LEU A 48 18.38 -2.55 -5.58
N GLU A 49 17.61 -2.98 -4.57
CA GLU A 49 17.94 -4.14 -3.74
C GLU A 49 17.65 -5.48 -4.46
N GLU A 50 16.48 -5.62 -5.10
CA GLU A 50 15.93 -6.95 -5.43
C GLU A 50 15.64 -7.19 -6.92
N ARG A 51 15.52 -6.14 -7.74
CA ARG A 51 15.21 -6.20 -9.19
C ARG A 51 14.07 -7.18 -9.58
N VAL A 52 13.03 -7.26 -8.75
CA VAL A 52 11.85 -8.11 -9.02
C VAL A 52 11.13 -7.79 -10.33
N TRP A 53 11.27 -6.56 -10.80
CA TRP A 53 10.84 -6.11 -12.11
C TRP A 53 11.89 -5.19 -12.73
N GLU A 54 11.94 -5.12 -14.06
CA GLU A 54 12.86 -4.24 -14.79
C GLU A 54 12.25 -2.84 -14.90
N PHE A 55 12.94 -1.82 -14.39
CA PHE A 55 12.48 -0.43 -14.41
C PHE A 55 13.54 0.51 -14.98
N HIS A 56 13.09 1.38 -15.87
CA HIS A 56 13.87 2.45 -16.49
C HIS A 56 13.42 3.79 -15.90
N PHE A 57 14.29 4.40 -15.10
CA PHE A 57 14.02 5.67 -14.42
C PHE A 57 14.50 6.83 -15.30
N TYR A 58 13.67 7.87 -15.40
CA TYR A 58 13.95 9.06 -16.20
C TYR A 58 13.83 10.32 -15.34
N VAL A 59 14.64 11.31 -15.66
CA VAL A 59 14.61 12.63 -15.01
C VAL A 59 14.56 13.73 -16.06
N ALA A 60 13.90 14.85 -15.73
CA ALA A 60 13.83 15.99 -16.65
C ALA A 60 15.20 16.67 -16.85
N ASP A 61 15.37 17.35 -17.98
CA ASP A 61 16.53 18.23 -18.18
C ASP A 61 16.57 19.32 -17.08
N GLY A 62 17.72 19.43 -16.41
CA GLY A 62 17.87 20.29 -15.23
C GLY A 62 17.47 19.62 -13.89
N TRP A 63 17.25 18.32 -13.86
CA TRP A 63 17.21 17.58 -12.59
C TRP A 63 18.60 17.60 -11.89
N PRO A 64 18.69 17.69 -10.55
CA PRO A 64 17.58 17.83 -9.60
C PRO A 64 17.15 19.28 -9.34
N LYS A 65 17.95 20.28 -9.74
CA LYS A 65 17.84 21.66 -9.20
C LYS A 65 16.81 22.54 -9.90
N GLN A 66 16.70 22.46 -11.22
CA GLN A 66 15.74 23.26 -12.00
C GLN A 66 14.41 22.51 -12.16
N SER A 67 14.50 21.22 -12.49
CA SER A 67 13.38 20.37 -12.90
C SER A 67 13.28 19.09 -12.03
N PRO A 68 12.87 19.18 -10.75
CA PRO A 68 12.70 18.04 -9.82
C PRO A 68 11.59 17.02 -10.17
N ILE A 69 11.22 16.85 -11.44
CA ILE A 69 10.23 15.86 -11.91
C ILE A 69 10.91 14.59 -12.44
N CYS A 70 10.39 13.43 -12.02
CA CYS A 70 10.96 12.10 -12.27
C CYS A 70 9.88 11.14 -12.78
N LEU A 71 10.25 10.22 -13.67
CA LEU A 71 9.37 9.20 -14.25
C LEU A 71 9.97 7.79 -14.10
N HIS A 72 9.15 6.76 -14.14
CA HIS A 72 9.62 5.39 -14.39
C HIS A 72 8.73 4.63 -15.37
N PHE A 73 9.36 3.78 -16.18
CA PHE A 73 8.75 2.92 -17.19
C PHE A 73 9.29 1.48 -17.07
N PRO A 74 8.53 0.44 -17.46
CA PRO A 74 7.08 0.51 -17.65
C PRO A 74 6.38 0.83 -16.32
N GLY A 75 5.21 1.44 -16.38
CA GLY A 75 4.26 1.36 -15.28
C GLY A 75 3.69 -0.05 -15.20
N MET A 76 3.64 -0.65 -14.01
CA MET A 76 3.18 -2.03 -13.80
C MET A 76 1.66 -2.25 -13.91
N THR A 77 0.98 -1.41 -14.68
CA THR A 77 -0.40 -1.69 -15.12
C THR A 77 -0.32 -2.52 -16.39
N LEU A 78 -0.96 -3.70 -16.44
CA LEU A 78 -1.24 -4.35 -17.72
C LEU A 78 -2.10 -3.41 -18.58
N SER A 79 -1.46 -2.84 -19.61
CA SER A 79 -2.05 -1.91 -20.58
C SER A 79 -2.44 -2.67 -21.87
N PRO A 80 -3.44 -2.20 -22.63
CA PRO A 80 -4.02 -2.97 -23.75
C PRO A 80 -2.99 -3.42 -24.80
N HIS A 81 -2.05 -2.55 -25.16
CA HIS A 81 -1.07 -2.85 -26.20
C HIS A 81 0.24 -3.44 -25.63
N GLY A 82 0.45 -3.32 -24.32
CA GLY A 82 1.66 -3.74 -23.62
C GLY A 82 2.92 -3.06 -24.14
N THR A 83 2.85 -1.78 -24.53
CA THR A 83 4.02 -1.01 -24.97
C THR A 83 4.78 -0.43 -23.76
N LEU A 84 6.09 -0.24 -23.90
CA LEU A 84 6.99 0.10 -22.79
C LEU A 84 6.62 1.43 -22.12
N TYR A 85 6.03 2.35 -22.88
CA TYR A 85 5.68 3.70 -22.44
C TYR A 85 4.17 3.96 -22.30
N GLU A 86 3.33 2.92 -22.46
CA GLU A 86 1.86 3.04 -22.33
C GLU A 86 1.43 3.41 -20.90
N SER A 87 2.17 2.92 -19.90
CA SER A 87 1.98 3.25 -18.49
C SER A 87 3.23 3.88 -17.90
N VAL A 88 3.04 4.90 -17.06
CA VAL A 88 4.12 5.67 -16.44
C VAL A 88 3.84 5.89 -14.95
N GLY A 89 4.88 5.73 -14.13
CA GLY A 89 4.90 6.25 -12.76
C GLY A 89 5.51 7.65 -12.75
N VAL A 90 4.89 8.60 -12.03
CA VAL A 90 5.31 10.00 -12.00
C VAL A 90 5.56 10.44 -10.55
N PHE A 91 6.66 11.18 -10.34
CA PHE A 91 6.87 11.97 -9.13
C PHE A 91 7.21 13.42 -9.49
N CYS A 92 6.54 14.36 -8.83
CA CYS A 92 6.77 15.79 -8.94
C CYS A 92 6.42 16.43 -7.57
N PRO A 93 7.28 17.30 -7.00
CA PRO A 93 6.96 17.98 -5.75
C PRO A 93 5.70 18.84 -5.86
N GLY A 94 4.90 18.88 -4.78
CA GLY A 94 3.62 19.62 -4.72
C GLY A 94 3.78 21.14 -4.85
N ASP A 95 4.95 21.69 -4.52
CA ASP A 95 5.31 23.09 -4.73
C ASP A 95 5.78 23.39 -6.17
N ARG A 96 6.01 22.35 -6.99
CA ARG A 96 6.61 22.41 -8.34
C ARG A 96 5.73 21.81 -9.44
N LEU A 97 4.42 21.71 -9.23
CA LEU A 97 3.47 21.10 -10.16
C LEU A 97 3.45 21.77 -11.55
N GLU A 98 3.94 23.02 -11.69
CA GLU A 98 4.07 23.69 -12.99
C GLU A 98 5.08 23.04 -13.95
N LEU A 99 5.83 22.05 -13.47
CA LEU A 99 6.72 21.19 -14.27
C LEU A 99 5.97 20.09 -15.03
N LEU A 100 4.71 19.78 -14.68
CA LEU A 100 3.94 18.72 -15.36
C LEU A 100 3.63 19.06 -16.84
N LYS A 101 3.78 20.33 -17.24
CA LYS A 101 3.84 20.74 -18.66
C LYS A 101 4.97 20.04 -19.45
N LEU A 102 6.07 19.64 -18.80
CA LEU A 102 7.14 18.86 -19.42
C LEU A 102 6.66 17.46 -19.77
N LEU A 103 5.81 16.85 -18.94
CA LEU A 103 5.17 15.57 -19.26
C LEU A 103 4.15 15.74 -20.39
N ARG A 104 3.33 16.80 -20.33
CA ARG A 104 2.29 17.10 -21.35
C ARG A 104 2.85 17.42 -22.74
N THR A 105 4.10 17.88 -22.84
CA THR A 105 4.79 18.25 -24.09
C THR A 105 5.86 17.25 -24.54
N GLU A 106 6.12 16.19 -23.75
CA GLU A 106 6.91 15.04 -24.16
C GLU A 106 6.15 14.24 -25.22
N ASP A 107 6.80 13.89 -26.33
CA ASP A 107 6.24 13.12 -27.45
C ASP A 107 7.22 12.12 -28.10
N VAL A 108 8.41 11.96 -27.52
CA VAL A 108 9.39 10.93 -27.90
C VAL A 108 9.26 9.71 -26.99
N LEU A 109 8.89 9.92 -25.73
CA LEU A 109 8.53 8.87 -24.78
C LEU A 109 7.01 8.63 -24.70
N LEU A 110 6.18 9.68 -24.77
CA LEU A 110 4.74 9.59 -24.51
C LEU A 110 3.89 9.92 -25.73
N ASP A 111 3.16 8.92 -26.25
CA ASP A 111 2.21 9.13 -27.34
C ASP A 111 0.85 9.61 -26.83
N TRP A 112 0.71 10.93 -26.67
CA TRP A 112 -0.55 11.58 -26.29
C TRP A 112 -1.69 11.48 -27.34
N SER A 113 -1.45 10.87 -28.51
CA SER A 113 -2.52 10.51 -29.46
C SER A 113 -3.21 9.18 -29.13
N ARG A 114 -2.75 8.49 -28.08
CA ARG A 114 -3.25 7.20 -27.60
C ARG A 114 -3.58 7.25 -26.10
N PRO A 115 -4.24 6.23 -25.52
CA PRO A 115 -4.53 6.20 -24.09
C PRO A 115 -3.26 6.09 -23.23
N LEU A 116 -3.12 6.95 -22.22
CA LEU A 116 -1.99 6.96 -21.28
C LEU A 116 -2.41 6.53 -19.88
N TYR A 117 -1.66 5.60 -19.27
CA TYR A 117 -2.01 4.94 -18.01
C TYR A 117 -1.11 5.41 -16.84
N ILE A 118 -1.58 6.39 -16.06
CA ILE A 118 -0.93 6.85 -14.83
C ILE A 118 -1.27 5.89 -13.69
N ASN A 119 -0.26 5.23 -13.09
CA ASN A 119 -0.49 4.18 -12.09
C ASN A 119 -0.33 4.69 -10.63
N PHE A 120 -1.45 4.82 -9.90
CA PHE A 120 -1.54 5.22 -8.48
C PHE A 120 -0.53 6.30 -8.08
N THR A 121 -0.67 7.47 -8.70
CA THR A 121 0.17 8.67 -8.50
C THR A 121 -0.55 9.65 -7.57
N HIS A 122 0.18 10.52 -6.85
CA HIS A 122 -0.40 11.50 -5.92
C HIS A 122 -1.51 12.32 -6.59
N CYS A 123 -2.63 12.55 -5.90
CA CYS A 123 -3.80 13.21 -6.50
C CYS A 123 -3.48 14.56 -7.13
N ASP A 124 -2.74 15.44 -6.43
CA ASP A 124 -2.36 16.77 -6.90
C ASP A 124 -1.61 16.75 -8.26
N ILE A 125 -0.78 15.72 -8.49
CA ILE A 125 -0.10 15.48 -9.76
C ILE A 125 -1.11 15.09 -10.85
N VAL A 126 -2.06 14.21 -10.52
CA VAL A 126 -3.09 13.75 -11.45
C VAL A 126 -4.11 14.85 -11.76
N ASP A 127 -4.51 15.67 -10.79
CA ASP A 127 -5.43 16.79 -10.97
C ASP A 127 -4.81 17.94 -11.79
N GLU A 128 -3.51 18.24 -11.59
CA GLU A 128 -2.77 19.16 -12.49
C GLU A 128 -2.67 18.58 -13.91
N LEU A 129 -2.40 17.28 -14.06
CA LEU A 129 -2.39 16.63 -15.38
C LEU A 129 -3.78 16.64 -16.04
N VAL A 130 -4.87 16.47 -15.29
CA VAL A 130 -6.25 16.63 -15.78
C VAL A 130 -6.46 18.06 -16.30
N ARG A 131 -6.00 19.09 -15.57
CA ARG A 131 -6.08 20.49 -16.03
C ARG A 131 -5.26 20.73 -17.30
N LEU A 132 -4.08 20.12 -17.41
CA LEU A 132 -3.22 20.18 -18.61
C LEU A 132 -3.74 19.33 -19.79
N TYR A 133 -4.80 18.56 -19.58
CA TYR A 133 -5.46 17.72 -20.58
C TYR A 133 -6.87 18.21 -20.98
N GLU A 134 -7.34 19.29 -20.37
CA GLU A 134 -8.63 19.91 -20.69
C GLU A 134 -8.73 20.20 -22.20
N GLY A 135 -9.84 19.79 -22.83
CA GLY A 135 -10.04 19.89 -24.28
C GLY A 135 -9.19 18.96 -25.14
N THR A 136 -8.42 18.02 -24.57
CA THR A 136 -7.71 16.95 -25.34
C THR A 136 -8.54 15.66 -25.42
N GLY A 137 -9.37 15.37 -24.41
CA GLY A 137 -10.12 14.12 -24.33
C GLY A 137 -10.77 13.91 -22.96
N THR A 138 -10.91 12.65 -22.56
CA THR A 138 -11.53 12.23 -21.30
C THR A 138 -10.50 11.64 -20.32
N VAL A 139 -10.79 11.70 -19.02
CA VAL A 139 -9.95 11.08 -17.99
C VAL A 139 -10.80 10.23 -17.04
N ASN A 140 -10.54 8.93 -17.00
CA ASN A 140 -11.15 8.00 -16.05
C ASN A 140 -10.20 7.79 -14.86
N ARG A 141 -10.69 7.83 -13.61
CA ARG A 141 -9.85 7.68 -12.42
C ARG A 141 -10.42 6.75 -11.34
N VAL A 142 -9.52 6.02 -10.68
CA VAL A 142 -9.79 5.18 -9.50
C VAL A 142 -8.90 5.64 -8.36
N LEU A 143 -9.51 6.02 -7.24
CA LEU A 143 -8.81 6.57 -6.07
C LEU A 143 -8.32 5.47 -5.13
N GLY A 144 -7.30 5.79 -4.33
CA GLY A 144 -6.96 5.04 -3.13
C GLY A 144 -5.91 5.72 -2.28
N ASP A 145 -6.00 5.47 -0.98
CA ASP A 145 -5.26 6.15 0.05
C ASP A 145 -3.98 5.38 0.38
N ILE A 146 -2.88 6.13 0.54
CA ILE A 146 -1.63 5.60 1.10
C ILE A 146 -1.69 5.73 2.61
N TRP A 147 -1.64 4.60 3.30
CA TRP A 147 -1.59 4.51 4.76
C TRP A 147 -0.24 3.93 5.18
N ALA A 148 0.40 4.50 6.20
CA ALA A 148 1.66 3.98 6.74
C ALA A 148 1.71 4.03 8.27
N CYS A 149 2.58 3.22 8.84
CA CYS A 149 2.98 3.27 10.25
C CYS A 149 4.36 3.93 10.39
N GLU A 150 4.52 4.84 11.34
CA GLU A 150 5.82 5.46 11.67
C GLU A 150 6.65 4.68 12.69
N GLU A 151 5.98 3.90 13.54
CA GLU A 151 6.58 3.24 14.71
C GLU A 151 6.26 1.72 14.66
N PRO A 152 6.66 1.01 13.58
CA PRO A 152 6.25 -0.37 13.32
C PRO A 152 6.64 -1.36 14.42
N GLU A 153 7.67 -1.05 15.22
CA GLU A 153 8.06 -1.81 16.40
C GLU A 153 6.92 -1.91 17.43
N LYS A 154 6.19 -0.82 17.69
CA LYS A 154 5.09 -0.80 18.67
C LYS A 154 3.90 -1.65 18.24
N THR A 155 3.75 -1.87 16.94
CA THR A 155 2.69 -2.73 16.37
C THR A 155 2.97 -4.23 16.61
N VAL A 156 4.24 -4.59 16.87
CA VAL A 156 4.71 -5.97 17.13
C VAL A 156 4.64 -6.33 18.61
N GLU A 157 4.97 -5.40 19.51
CA GLU A 157 5.03 -5.62 20.98
C GLU A 157 3.69 -6.07 21.62
N ILE A 158 2.58 -6.01 20.86
CA ILE A 158 1.21 -6.32 21.32
C ILE A 158 0.90 -7.84 21.33
N GLU A 159 1.79 -8.72 20.85
CA GLU A 159 1.49 -10.17 20.70
C GLU A 159 2.11 -11.13 21.72
N GLU A 160 2.98 -10.70 22.65
CA GLU A 160 3.62 -11.64 23.62
C GLU A 160 2.69 -12.12 24.76
N GLU A 161 1.51 -11.53 24.96
CA GLU A 161 0.61 -11.84 26.10
C GLU A 161 -0.71 -12.56 25.73
N ALA A 162 -0.88 -13.07 24.50
CA ALA A 162 -2.18 -13.57 23.99
C ALA A 162 -2.22 -15.07 23.62
N GLU A 163 -2.29 -15.93 24.64
CA GLU A 163 -2.79 -17.33 24.69
C GLU A 163 -2.37 -18.34 23.59
N GLU A 164 -1.51 -19.30 23.98
CA GLU A 164 -1.27 -20.57 23.27
C GLU A 164 -2.46 -21.56 23.40
N SER A 165 -3.66 -21.21 22.91
CA SER A 165 -4.88 -22.02 23.12
C SER A 165 -5.82 -22.16 21.91
N GLN A 166 -5.27 -22.40 20.70
CA GLN A 166 -6.05 -23.09 19.66
C GLN A 166 -5.15 -23.81 18.63
N THR A 167 -5.61 -24.99 18.20
CA THR A 167 -4.83 -25.95 17.41
C THR A 167 -4.57 -25.52 15.96
N ASP A 168 -3.38 -25.90 15.46
CA ASP A 168 -3.06 -26.04 14.04
C ASP A 168 -3.11 -24.76 13.17
N VAL A 169 -3.03 -23.57 13.79
CA VAL A 169 -2.93 -22.28 13.09
C VAL A 169 -1.50 -21.74 13.15
N ARG A 170 -0.87 -21.54 11.97
CA ARG A 170 0.53 -21.11 11.84
C ARG A 170 0.67 -19.96 10.82
N VAL A 171 1.42 -18.92 11.18
CA VAL A 171 1.85 -17.86 10.24
C VAL A 171 3.23 -18.25 9.70
N GLN A 172 3.38 -18.38 8.38
CA GLN A 172 4.62 -18.83 7.75
C GLN A 172 4.86 -18.11 6.41
N PRO A 173 6.12 -18.02 5.93
CA PRO A 173 6.42 -17.56 4.59
C PRO A 173 5.65 -18.34 3.51
N LEU A 174 5.23 -17.63 2.47
CA LEU A 174 4.69 -18.25 1.26
C LEU A 174 5.81 -18.94 0.46
N ARG A 175 5.40 -19.77 -0.49
CA ARG A 175 6.28 -20.48 -1.43
C ARG A 175 5.70 -20.30 -2.84
N PRO A 176 6.50 -20.41 -3.92
CA PRO A 176 6.04 -20.14 -5.28
C PRO A 176 4.79 -20.94 -5.69
N GLU A 177 4.60 -22.14 -5.14
CA GLU A 177 3.45 -23.01 -5.41
C GLU A 177 2.11 -22.40 -4.93
N HIS A 178 2.14 -21.39 -4.06
CA HIS A 178 0.94 -20.67 -3.63
C HIS A 178 0.53 -19.55 -4.59
N ALA A 179 1.39 -19.15 -5.53
CA ALA A 179 1.17 -17.96 -6.38
C ALA A 179 -0.05 -18.09 -7.32
N GLU A 180 -0.42 -19.31 -7.72
CA GLU A 180 -1.54 -19.57 -8.63
C GLU A 180 -2.87 -19.26 -7.94
N GLY A 181 -3.22 -19.99 -6.87
CA GLY A 181 -4.43 -19.76 -6.09
C GLY A 181 -4.49 -18.42 -5.34
N ILE A 182 -3.36 -17.70 -5.20
CA ILE A 182 -3.33 -16.30 -4.75
C ILE A 182 -3.72 -15.35 -5.88
N HIS A 183 -3.18 -15.56 -7.09
CA HIS A 183 -3.51 -14.75 -8.27
C HIS A 183 -4.95 -14.97 -8.73
N GLU A 184 -5.46 -16.21 -8.76
CA GLU A 184 -6.86 -16.51 -9.09
C GLU A 184 -7.87 -15.74 -8.23
N LEU A 185 -7.58 -15.57 -6.94
CA LEU A 185 -8.47 -14.95 -5.95
C LEU A 185 -8.26 -13.43 -5.79
N TYR A 186 -7.22 -12.86 -6.41
CA TYR A 186 -6.89 -11.44 -6.34
C TYR A 186 -7.89 -10.60 -7.17
N THR A 187 -8.48 -9.58 -6.56
CA THR A 187 -9.53 -8.71 -7.17
C THR A 187 -9.00 -7.75 -8.26
N ALA A 188 -7.78 -7.98 -8.73
CA ALA A 188 -7.05 -7.19 -9.73
C ALA A 188 -6.12 -8.09 -10.56
N ASN A 189 -6.47 -9.37 -10.71
CA ASN A 189 -5.70 -10.37 -11.44
C ASN A 189 -5.67 -10.16 -12.96
N ASP A 190 -6.49 -9.23 -13.45
CA ASP A 190 -6.44 -8.61 -14.77
C ASP A 190 -5.33 -7.58 -14.93
N MET A 191 -4.95 -6.89 -13.85
CA MET A 191 -4.00 -5.76 -13.89
C MET A 191 -2.55 -6.20 -13.69
N GLU A 192 -2.33 -7.32 -13.01
CA GLU A 192 -1.01 -7.86 -12.65
C GLU A 192 -0.96 -9.35 -12.98
N CYS A 193 0.07 -9.80 -13.68
CA CYS A 193 0.17 -11.19 -14.18
C CYS A 193 0.64 -12.19 -13.09
N HIS A 194 0.31 -13.47 -13.26
CA HIS A 194 0.76 -14.55 -12.36
C HIS A 194 2.29 -14.61 -12.18
N GLU A 195 3.06 -14.37 -13.25
CA GLU A 195 4.52 -14.28 -13.22
C GLU A 195 5.04 -13.22 -12.23
N LEU A 196 4.30 -12.12 -12.03
CA LEU A 196 4.64 -11.14 -10.99
C LEU A 196 4.49 -11.75 -9.60
N PHE A 197 3.38 -12.44 -9.31
CA PHE A 197 3.15 -13.08 -8.01
C PHE A 197 4.20 -14.14 -7.70
N LEU A 198 4.64 -14.93 -8.69
CA LEU A 198 5.77 -15.85 -8.55
C LEU A 198 7.07 -15.14 -8.13
N ARG A 199 7.40 -14.00 -8.75
CA ARG A 199 8.60 -13.21 -8.42
C ARG A 199 8.51 -12.57 -7.04
N LEU A 200 7.38 -11.95 -6.71
CA LEU A 200 7.18 -11.26 -5.43
C LEU A 200 7.25 -12.25 -4.26
N ILE A 201 6.58 -13.41 -4.36
CA ILE A 201 6.62 -14.48 -3.33
C ILE A 201 8.02 -15.11 -3.18
N LYS A 202 8.82 -15.15 -4.26
CA LYS A 202 10.16 -15.73 -4.25
C LYS A 202 11.23 -14.82 -3.62
N THR A 203 11.03 -13.49 -3.66
CA THR A 203 12.09 -12.51 -3.39
C THR A 203 11.76 -11.54 -2.25
N LEU A 204 10.50 -11.10 -2.13
CA LEU A 204 10.06 -10.12 -1.12
C LEU A 204 9.35 -10.80 0.06
N PRO A 205 9.11 -10.11 1.19
CA PRO A 205 8.32 -10.64 2.29
C PRO A 205 6.91 -11.00 1.84
N ALA A 206 6.57 -12.28 1.96
CA ALA A 206 5.31 -12.84 1.55
C ALA A 206 4.92 -13.93 2.56
N ALA A 207 3.73 -13.84 3.14
CA ALA A 207 3.33 -14.74 4.23
C ALA A 207 1.87 -15.19 4.11
N GLY A 208 1.60 -16.35 4.71
CA GLY A 208 0.29 -16.95 4.79
C GLY A 208 -0.03 -17.39 6.21
N VAL A 209 -1.31 -17.30 6.57
CA VAL A 209 -1.86 -18.01 7.72
C VAL A 209 -2.38 -19.34 7.20
N PHE A 210 -1.88 -20.43 7.75
CA PHE A 210 -2.30 -21.79 7.43
C PHE A 210 -3.09 -22.35 8.61
N ALA A 211 -4.25 -22.94 8.32
CA ALA A 211 -5.02 -23.76 9.26
C ALA A 211 -4.86 -25.22 8.81
N GLY A 212 -3.99 -25.96 9.49
CA GLY A 212 -3.39 -27.19 8.97
C GLY A 212 -2.67 -26.93 7.66
N ASP A 213 -2.94 -27.75 6.65
CA ASP A 213 -2.36 -27.60 5.30
C ASP A 213 -3.19 -26.67 4.37
N ARG A 214 -4.23 -26.00 4.89
CA ARG A 214 -5.04 -25.03 4.12
C ARG A 214 -4.52 -23.61 4.31
N LEU A 215 -4.11 -22.95 3.23
CA LEU A 215 -3.86 -21.51 3.20
C LEU A 215 -5.18 -20.74 3.42
N ALA A 216 -5.32 -20.14 4.60
CA ALA A 216 -6.53 -19.47 5.07
C ALA A 216 -6.53 -17.97 4.77
N ALA A 217 -5.36 -17.32 4.89
CA ALA A 217 -5.13 -15.92 4.54
C ALA A 217 -3.73 -15.73 3.95
N TRP A 218 -3.53 -14.71 3.12
CA TRP A 218 -2.23 -14.38 2.52
C TRP A 218 -2.04 -12.87 2.37
N MET A 219 -0.77 -12.45 2.26
CA MET A 219 -0.34 -11.07 2.00
C MET A 219 1.10 -11.10 1.45
N VAL A 220 1.44 -10.15 0.57
CA VAL A 220 2.72 -10.09 -0.16
C VAL A 220 3.23 -8.64 -0.15
N GLN A 221 4.54 -8.38 -0.18
CA GLN A 221 5.08 -7.06 -0.52
C GLN A 221 5.10 -6.87 -2.04
N SER A 222 4.78 -5.67 -2.52
CA SER A 222 4.80 -5.32 -3.95
C SER A 222 6.18 -4.85 -4.43
N TYR A 223 6.35 -4.78 -5.74
CA TYR A 223 7.49 -4.12 -6.41
C TYR A 223 7.62 -2.62 -6.10
N TYR A 224 6.62 -2.01 -5.45
CA TYR A 224 6.62 -0.63 -4.97
C TYR A 224 6.70 -0.55 -3.43
N GLY A 225 7.18 -1.63 -2.79
CA GLY A 225 7.42 -1.76 -1.35
C GLY A 225 6.19 -1.84 -0.45
N ALA A 226 5.00 -1.54 -0.96
CA ALA A 226 3.75 -1.64 -0.20
C ALA A 226 3.43 -3.08 0.15
N MET A 227 2.89 -3.30 1.35
CA MET A 227 2.27 -4.57 1.68
C MET A 227 0.89 -4.59 1.00
N PHE A 228 0.63 -5.57 0.13
CA PHE A 228 -0.56 -5.64 -0.72
C PHE A 228 -1.11 -7.08 -0.84
N SER A 229 -2.19 -7.23 -1.61
CA SER A 229 -2.90 -8.50 -1.80
C SER A 229 -3.23 -9.22 -0.48
N MET A 230 -3.59 -8.45 0.56
CA MET A 230 -4.13 -9.03 1.79
C MET A 230 -5.53 -9.58 1.53
N GLN A 231 -5.72 -10.87 1.79
CA GLN A 231 -7.04 -11.48 1.71
C GLN A 231 -7.14 -12.67 2.68
N THR A 232 -8.34 -12.89 3.20
CA THR A 232 -8.71 -14.06 4.01
C THR A 232 -9.89 -14.73 3.33
N ARG A 233 -9.82 -16.06 3.14
CA ARG A 233 -10.93 -16.82 2.52
C ARG A 233 -12.19 -16.72 3.39
N PRO A 234 -13.41 -16.71 2.82
CA PRO A 234 -14.65 -16.50 3.58
C PRO A 234 -14.77 -17.37 4.83
N GLU A 235 -14.45 -18.66 4.74
CA GLU A 235 -14.58 -19.64 5.82
C GLU A 235 -13.56 -19.45 6.98
N PHE A 236 -12.62 -18.51 6.82
CA PHE A 236 -11.61 -18.15 7.81
C PHE A 236 -11.68 -16.67 8.27
N ARG A 237 -12.70 -15.92 7.86
CA ARG A 237 -12.95 -14.54 8.32
C ARG A 237 -13.27 -14.46 9.83
N ARG A 238 -13.25 -13.23 10.38
CA ARG A 238 -13.44 -12.85 11.80
C ARG A 238 -12.48 -13.50 12.83
N LYS A 239 -11.71 -14.54 12.46
CA LYS A 239 -10.73 -15.28 13.32
C LYS A 239 -9.39 -14.55 13.57
N GLY A 240 -9.33 -13.23 13.41
CA GLY A 240 -8.11 -12.42 13.64
C GLY A 240 -6.93 -12.64 12.67
N TYR A 241 -7.06 -13.52 11.67
CA TYR A 241 -5.94 -13.93 10.79
C TYR A 241 -5.31 -12.75 10.02
N GLY A 242 -6.13 -11.79 9.55
CA GLY A 242 -5.63 -10.58 8.90
C GLY A 242 -4.72 -9.73 9.82
N THR A 243 -5.01 -9.67 11.13
CA THR A 243 -4.22 -8.93 12.11
C THR A 243 -2.86 -9.58 12.36
N LYS A 244 -2.84 -10.91 12.60
CA LYS A 244 -1.59 -11.67 12.77
C LYS A 244 -0.69 -11.55 11.54
N LEU A 245 -1.31 -11.60 10.35
CA LEU A 245 -0.60 -11.52 9.08
C LEU A 245 -0.07 -10.11 8.78
N ALA A 246 -0.84 -9.07 9.10
CA ALA A 246 -0.39 -7.68 9.01
C ALA A 246 0.86 -7.48 9.88
N ARG A 247 0.82 -7.85 11.16
CA ARG A 247 1.96 -7.71 12.10
C ARG A 247 3.21 -8.43 11.62
N TYR A 248 3.06 -9.66 11.14
CA TYR A 248 4.17 -10.43 10.56
C TYR A 248 4.82 -9.69 9.39
N LEU A 249 4.02 -9.17 8.45
CA LEU A 249 4.57 -8.46 7.29
C LEU A 249 5.12 -7.06 7.64
N ILE A 250 4.48 -6.33 8.55
CA ILE A 250 4.98 -5.06 9.11
C ILE A 250 6.39 -5.23 9.65
N LYS A 251 6.62 -6.26 10.47
CA LYS A 251 7.95 -6.61 10.94
C LYS A 251 8.89 -6.98 9.80
N ALA A 252 8.47 -7.87 8.90
CA ALA A 252 9.33 -8.40 7.85
C ALA A 252 9.75 -7.37 6.78
N VAL A 253 8.97 -6.30 6.55
CA VAL A 253 9.38 -5.18 5.68
C VAL A 253 10.24 -4.16 6.44
N ALA A 254 9.92 -3.86 7.71
CA ALA A 254 10.71 -2.95 8.54
C ALA A 254 12.11 -3.50 8.86
N ASP A 255 12.23 -4.80 9.14
CA ASP A 255 13.52 -5.50 9.33
C ASP A 255 14.39 -5.47 8.06
N ARG A 256 13.79 -5.25 6.87
CA ARG A 256 14.47 -5.06 5.57
C ARG A 256 14.66 -3.58 5.19
N GLY A 257 14.34 -2.63 6.07
CA GLY A 257 14.55 -1.19 5.85
C GLY A 257 13.47 -0.48 5.02
N TYR A 258 12.36 -1.13 4.71
CA TYR A 258 11.21 -0.51 4.03
C TYR A 258 10.28 0.15 5.06
N ASN A 259 9.68 1.30 4.72
CA ASN A 259 8.63 1.88 5.56
C ASN A 259 7.35 1.05 5.41
N SER A 260 6.75 0.60 6.51
CA SER A 260 5.53 -0.22 6.50
C SER A 260 4.31 0.57 6.02
N PHE A 261 3.93 0.37 4.76
CA PHE A 261 2.78 1.07 4.14
C PHE A 261 1.89 0.15 3.32
N VAL A 262 0.65 0.58 3.11
CA VAL A 262 -0.40 -0.11 2.36
C VAL A 262 -1.19 0.85 1.49
N PHE A 263 -1.80 0.32 0.43
CA PHE A 263 -2.79 1.01 -0.39
C PHE A 263 -4.19 0.53 -0.01
N ILE A 264 -5.09 1.45 0.38
CA ILE A 264 -6.47 1.13 0.77
C ILE A 264 -7.42 2.00 -0.05
N ARG A 265 -8.35 1.38 -0.79
CA ARG A 265 -9.40 2.14 -1.50
C ARG A 265 -10.37 2.79 -0.49
N PRO A 266 -10.94 3.98 -0.79
CA PRO A 266 -11.73 4.71 0.20
C PRO A 266 -12.93 3.92 0.73
N GLU A 267 -13.54 3.06 -0.07
CA GLU A 267 -14.68 2.21 0.29
C GLU A 267 -14.34 0.99 1.18
N ASN A 268 -13.06 0.69 1.44
CA ASN A 268 -12.67 -0.52 2.16
C ASN A 268 -12.64 -0.30 3.69
N GLU A 269 -13.84 -0.13 4.26
CA GLU A 269 -14.15 0.03 5.70
C GLU A 269 -13.30 -0.88 6.60
N ALA A 270 -13.35 -2.19 6.33
CA ALA A 270 -12.69 -3.22 7.14
C ALA A 270 -11.16 -3.07 7.15
N SER A 271 -10.54 -2.74 6.02
CA SER A 271 -9.09 -2.54 5.96
C SER A 271 -8.66 -1.25 6.64
N ARG A 272 -9.39 -0.13 6.45
CA ARG A 272 -9.10 1.12 7.18
C ARG A 272 -9.14 0.87 8.69
N SER A 273 -10.15 0.15 9.16
CA SER A 273 -10.32 -0.20 10.57
C SER A 273 -9.23 -1.13 11.11
N LEU A 274 -8.79 -2.12 10.31
CA LEU A 274 -7.66 -3.00 10.64
C LEU A 274 -6.36 -2.19 10.82
N TYR A 275 -6.01 -1.38 9.82
CA TYR A 275 -4.73 -0.66 9.82
C TYR A 275 -4.71 0.47 10.85
N THR A 276 -5.83 1.16 11.09
CA THR A 276 -5.95 2.13 12.20
C THR A 276 -5.65 1.49 13.56
N LYS A 277 -6.18 0.29 13.83
CA LYS A 277 -5.89 -0.48 15.06
C LYS A 277 -4.43 -0.97 15.17
N LEU A 278 -3.68 -0.94 14.07
CA LEU A 278 -2.26 -1.31 13.97
C LEU A 278 -1.32 -0.09 13.96
N GLY A 279 -1.83 1.11 14.26
CA GLY A 279 -1.03 2.34 14.33
C GLY A 279 -0.73 2.98 12.96
N PHE A 280 -1.45 2.59 11.90
CA PHE A 280 -1.34 3.25 10.60
C PHE A 280 -2.22 4.48 10.55
N ARG A 281 -1.79 5.48 9.79
CA ARG A 281 -2.62 6.61 9.37
C ARG A 281 -2.54 6.87 7.88
N LYS A 282 -3.62 7.42 7.31
CA LYS A 282 -3.60 8.00 5.96
C LYS A 282 -2.55 9.11 5.90
N LEU A 283 -1.66 9.03 4.91
CA LEU A 283 -0.68 10.07 4.60
C LEU A 283 -1.24 11.00 3.50
N TYR A 284 -1.59 10.42 2.36
CA TYR A 284 -2.08 11.14 1.19
C TYR A 284 -2.99 10.25 0.32
N GLN A 285 -3.65 10.84 -0.68
CA GLN A 285 -4.46 10.11 -1.66
C GLN A 285 -3.74 10.01 -3.00
N THR A 286 -3.98 8.90 -3.69
CA THR A 286 -3.49 8.64 -5.05
C THR A 286 -4.64 8.32 -5.99
N ALA A 287 -4.40 8.51 -7.28
CA ALA A 287 -5.29 8.06 -8.35
C ALA A 287 -4.51 7.21 -9.36
N ARG A 288 -5.09 6.08 -9.77
CA ARG A 288 -4.81 5.48 -11.08
C ARG A 288 -5.71 6.21 -12.08
N ALA A 289 -5.14 6.72 -13.16
CA ALA A 289 -5.87 7.49 -14.16
C ALA A 289 -5.55 7.03 -15.59
N ILE A 290 -6.57 7.00 -16.43
CA ILE A 290 -6.48 6.70 -17.86
C ILE A 290 -6.89 7.96 -18.61
N PHE A 291 -5.95 8.54 -19.35
CA PHE A 291 -6.16 9.73 -20.18
C PHE A 291 -6.42 9.24 -21.62
N THR A 292 -7.62 9.44 -22.14
CA THR A 292 -8.06 8.91 -23.45
C THR A 292 -8.40 10.06 -24.39
N PRO A 293 -7.73 10.22 -25.55
CA PRO A 293 -7.92 11.37 -26.42
C PRO A 293 -9.29 11.35 -27.11
N GLU A 294 -9.78 12.54 -27.46
CA GLU A 294 -11.05 12.67 -28.19
C GLU A 294 -10.97 11.97 -29.56
N GLY A 295 -11.98 11.15 -29.87
CA GLY A 295 -11.99 10.35 -31.10
C GLY A 295 -11.12 9.09 -31.07
N TRP A 296 -10.57 8.68 -29.93
CA TRP A 296 -9.91 7.37 -29.81
C TRP A 296 -10.93 6.23 -29.95
N GLU A 297 -10.83 5.49 -31.06
CA GLU A 297 -11.51 4.22 -31.26
C GLU A 297 -10.53 3.07 -31.01
N GLU A 298 -10.82 2.23 -30.02
CA GLU A 298 -9.95 1.12 -29.62
C GLU A 298 -9.89 0.06 -30.74
N PRO A 299 -8.70 -0.29 -31.28
CA PRO A 299 -8.61 -1.20 -32.41
C PRO A 299 -9.19 -2.59 -32.12
N GLU A 300 -10.01 -3.10 -33.05
CA GLU A 300 -10.54 -4.47 -33.01
C GLU A 300 -9.40 -5.48 -33.18
N SER A 301 -8.82 -5.94 -32.06
CA SER A 301 -7.83 -7.00 -32.00
C SER A 301 -8.18 -8.03 -30.91
N GLU A 302 -7.78 -9.28 -31.10
CA GLU A 302 -8.12 -10.38 -30.19
C GLU A 302 -7.59 -10.17 -28.76
N GLY A 303 -6.49 -9.41 -28.60
CA GLY A 303 -5.97 -9.03 -27.28
C GLY A 303 -6.82 -8.00 -26.53
N ASN A 304 -7.46 -7.09 -27.27
CA ASN A 304 -8.28 -6.03 -26.69
C ASN A 304 -9.63 -6.56 -26.16
N LEU A 305 -10.16 -7.66 -26.71
CA LEU A 305 -11.35 -8.33 -26.16
C LEU A 305 -11.09 -8.83 -24.73
N PHE A 306 -9.98 -9.54 -24.50
CA PHE A 306 -9.64 -10.08 -23.18
C PHE A 306 -9.48 -8.98 -22.12
N LEU A 307 -8.76 -7.89 -22.44
CA LEU A 307 -8.53 -6.80 -21.49
C LEU A 307 -9.76 -5.90 -21.29
N ARG A 308 -10.65 -5.81 -22.28
CA ARG A 308 -11.97 -5.18 -22.13
C ARG A 308 -12.91 -6.01 -21.26
N GLU A 309 -13.05 -7.31 -21.53
CA GLU A 309 -13.84 -8.22 -20.69
C GLU A 309 -13.32 -8.21 -19.25
N ASN A 310 -11.99 -8.16 -19.07
CA ASN A 310 -11.38 -8.05 -17.75
C ASN A 310 -11.70 -6.73 -17.03
N LEU A 311 -11.60 -5.57 -17.69
CA LEU A 311 -11.96 -4.28 -17.07
C LEU A 311 -13.46 -4.21 -16.75
N GLU A 312 -14.32 -4.70 -17.65
CA GLU A 312 -15.76 -4.82 -17.42
C GLU A 312 -16.05 -5.82 -16.27
N ASN A 313 -15.28 -6.91 -16.15
CA ASN A 313 -15.35 -7.87 -15.04
C ASN A 313 -14.84 -7.28 -13.71
N ALA A 314 -13.78 -6.48 -13.69
CA ALA A 314 -13.31 -5.80 -12.48
C ALA A 314 -14.37 -4.81 -11.96
N VAL A 315 -15.01 -4.06 -12.87
CA VAL A 315 -16.17 -3.20 -12.54
C VAL A 315 -17.39 -4.02 -12.11
N ARG A 316 -17.60 -5.22 -12.67
CA ARG A 316 -18.70 -6.13 -12.30
C ARG A 316 -18.46 -6.79 -10.94
N GLN A 317 -17.24 -7.22 -10.63
CA GLN A 317 -16.85 -7.73 -9.32
C GLN A 317 -16.91 -6.64 -8.25
N LEU A 318 -16.54 -5.39 -8.58
CA LEU A 318 -16.77 -4.22 -7.73
C LEU A 318 -18.25 -4.06 -7.37
N LYS A 319 -19.15 -4.06 -8.37
CA LYS A 319 -20.60 -3.98 -8.15
C LYS A 319 -21.14 -5.18 -7.36
N HIS A 320 -20.68 -6.38 -7.68
CA HIS A 320 -21.07 -7.60 -6.97
C HIS A 320 -20.51 -7.64 -5.53
N ARG A 321 -19.39 -6.97 -5.25
CA ARG A 321 -18.88 -6.78 -3.90
C ARG A 321 -19.73 -5.77 -3.13
N VAL A 322 -20.03 -4.60 -3.68
CA VAL A 322 -20.94 -3.63 -3.02
C VAL A 322 -22.29 -4.28 -2.68
N VAL A 323 -22.81 -5.14 -3.56
CA VAL A 323 -24.04 -5.91 -3.30
C VAL A 323 -23.84 -7.05 -2.30
N MET A 324 -22.71 -7.77 -2.30
CA MET A 324 -22.49 -8.87 -1.36
C MET A 324 -22.07 -8.41 0.03
N ASP A 325 -21.30 -7.34 0.13
CA ASP A 325 -20.93 -6.72 1.40
C ASP A 325 -22.21 -6.14 2.02
N ALA A 326 -23.05 -5.40 1.26
CA ALA A 326 -24.38 -4.98 1.74
C ALA A 326 -25.30 -6.14 2.15
N ILE A 327 -25.37 -7.25 1.40
CA ILE A 327 -26.17 -8.43 1.78
C ILE A 327 -25.55 -9.21 2.97
N CYS A 328 -24.27 -9.01 3.26
CA CYS A 328 -23.65 -9.52 4.48
C CYS A 328 -23.93 -8.57 5.65
N ASP A 329 -23.84 -7.26 5.46
CA ASP A 329 -24.14 -6.26 6.47
C ASP A 329 -25.63 -6.32 6.87
N GLU A 330 -26.56 -6.36 5.90
CA GLU A 330 -28.01 -6.59 6.11
C GLU A 330 -28.30 -7.87 6.93
N LYS A 331 -27.43 -8.89 6.83
CA LYS A 331 -27.59 -10.18 7.54
C LYS A 331 -26.81 -10.31 8.83
N GLU A 332 -25.76 -9.52 9.01
CA GLU A 332 -25.14 -9.32 10.32
C GLU A 332 -26.06 -8.41 11.16
N GLU A 333 -26.78 -7.46 10.55
CA GLU A 333 -27.88 -6.69 11.20
C GLU A 333 -29.11 -7.57 11.52
N GLU A 334 -29.67 -8.35 10.57
CA GLU A 334 -30.79 -9.29 10.86
C GLU A 334 -30.44 -10.28 11.98
N ALA A 335 -29.18 -10.75 12.06
CA ALA A 335 -28.73 -11.68 13.10
C ALA A 335 -28.43 -11.01 14.45
N GLU A 336 -27.91 -9.78 14.46
CA GLU A 336 -27.74 -9.01 15.71
C GLU A 336 -29.11 -8.51 16.26
N GLU A 337 -30.16 -8.42 15.44
CA GLU A 337 -31.55 -8.27 15.92
C GLU A 337 -32.16 -9.61 16.43
N GLU A 338 -31.97 -10.74 15.74
CA GLU A 338 -32.45 -12.06 16.23
C GLU A 338 -31.77 -12.49 17.56
N ASP A 339 -30.44 -12.35 17.70
CA ASP A 339 -29.72 -12.64 18.96
C ASP A 339 -30.21 -11.72 20.11
N ALA A 340 -30.61 -10.48 19.82
CA ALA A 340 -31.11 -9.53 20.82
C ALA A 340 -32.57 -9.81 21.24
N GLU A 341 -33.43 -10.28 20.34
CA GLU A 341 -34.77 -10.76 20.71
C GLU A 341 -34.70 -12.06 21.55
N GLU A 342 -33.74 -12.96 21.30
CA GLU A 342 -33.50 -14.12 22.17
C GLU A 342 -32.94 -13.73 23.56
N GLU A 343 -32.05 -12.73 23.68
CA GLU A 343 -31.60 -12.22 24.99
C GLU A 343 -32.73 -11.52 25.79
N GLU A 344 -33.66 -10.77 25.15
CA GLU A 344 -34.83 -10.20 25.85
C GLU A 344 -35.85 -11.29 26.29
N GLU A 345 -36.07 -12.36 25.51
CA GLU A 345 -36.91 -13.50 25.98
C GLU A 345 -36.26 -14.29 27.15
N GLU A 346 -34.93 -14.45 27.18
CA GLU A 346 -34.24 -15.07 28.33
C GLU A 346 -34.22 -14.20 29.60
N GLU A 347 -34.31 -12.87 29.52
CA GLU A 347 -34.53 -12.02 30.71
C GLU A 347 -36.01 -12.05 31.19
N GLU A 348 -37.02 -12.05 30.30
CA GLU A 348 -38.44 -12.06 30.71
C GLU A 348 -38.86 -13.31 31.50
N ASP A 349 -38.38 -14.52 31.15
CA ASP A 349 -38.78 -15.75 31.86
C ASP A 349 -38.04 -15.94 33.20
N GLN A 350 -36.96 -15.18 33.47
CA GLN A 350 -36.24 -15.21 34.74
C GLN A 350 -36.96 -14.48 35.90
N ASP A 351 -37.82 -13.48 35.62
CA ASP A 351 -38.51 -12.70 36.69
C ASP A 351 -39.80 -13.37 37.21
N ARG A 352 -40.10 -14.60 36.77
CA ARG A 352 -41.31 -15.37 37.18
C ARG A 352 -41.16 -16.09 38.53
N VAL A 353 -40.96 -15.31 39.59
CA VAL A 353 -40.79 -15.78 40.97
C VAL A 353 -41.99 -16.59 41.49
N ALA A 354 -41.70 -17.72 42.15
CA ALA A 354 -42.68 -18.72 42.57
C ALA A 354 -43.63 -18.30 43.72
N ILE A 355 -44.88 -18.80 43.68
CA ILE A 355 -45.89 -18.63 44.74
C ILE A 355 -45.69 -19.70 45.84
N PRO A 356 -45.52 -19.32 47.12
CA PRO A 356 -45.37 -20.28 48.22
C PRO A 356 -46.71 -20.89 48.68
N THR A 357 -46.70 -22.18 49.04
CA THR A 357 -47.82 -22.87 49.70
C THR A 357 -47.42 -23.36 51.11
N PRO A 358 -48.34 -23.35 52.11
CA PRO A 358 -47.98 -23.51 53.52
C PRO A 358 -47.89 -24.97 54.01
N VAL A 359 -47.08 -25.16 55.06
CA VAL A 359 -46.76 -26.45 55.71
C VAL A 359 -47.83 -26.88 56.72
N LEU A 360 -48.09 -28.21 56.82
CA LEU A 360 -48.71 -28.83 58.01
C LEU A 360 -48.44 -30.34 58.09
N GLY A 361 -47.95 -30.83 59.25
CA GLY A 361 -48.02 -32.26 59.64
C GLY A 361 -46.71 -33.07 59.61
N SER A 362 -46.22 -33.43 60.81
CA SER A 362 -45.26 -34.53 61.08
C SER A 362 -46.05 -35.72 61.70
N PRO A 363 -45.46 -36.86 62.19
CA PRO A 363 -44.04 -37.26 62.31
C PRO A 363 -43.74 -38.77 62.02
N VAL A 364 -42.54 -39.23 62.46
CA VAL A 364 -42.14 -40.59 62.96
C VAL A 364 -41.21 -41.46 62.07
N ASP A 365 -40.05 -41.83 62.67
CA ASP A 365 -39.14 -42.98 62.43
C ASP A 365 -38.47 -43.23 61.06
N SER A 366 -37.32 -43.93 60.96
CA SER A 366 -36.24 -44.22 61.94
C SER A 366 -34.99 -44.82 61.24
N SER A 367 -33.92 -45.03 62.02
CA SER A 367 -32.78 -45.93 61.72
C SER A 367 -31.74 -45.47 60.68
N ALA A 368 -30.64 -46.22 60.55
CA ALA A 368 -29.37 -45.76 59.96
C ALA A 368 -28.66 -46.89 59.14
N PRO A 369 -27.32 -46.93 58.90
CA PRO A 369 -26.74 -47.27 57.58
C PRO A 369 -26.08 -48.69 57.61
N PRO A 370 -25.00 -49.03 56.86
CA PRO A 370 -24.37 -48.47 55.65
C PRO A 370 -24.15 -49.52 54.52
N THR A 371 -23.44 -49.18 53.43
CA THR A 371 -22.44 -49.98 52.64
C THR A 371 -22.27 -49.39 51.22
N SER A 372 -21.31 -49.79 50.37
CA SER A 372 -19.83 -49.85 50.48
C SER A 372 -19.23 -50.38 49.16
N ASN A 373 -18.31 -49.64 48.52
CA ASN A 373 -17.24 -50.05 47.58
C ASN A 373 -16.83 -48.78 46.79
N LYS A 374 -15.58 -48.39 46.54
CA LYS A 374 -14.27 -49.06 46.37
C LYS A 374 -14.15 -50.01 45.17
N TYR A 375 -13.43 -49.56 44.14
CA TYR A 375 -12.30 -50.29 43.56
C TYR A 375 -11.20 -49.30 43.08
N ALA A 376 -9.95 -49.69 43.31
CA ALA A 376 -8.72 -49.31 42.61
C ALA A 376 -8.04 -50.67 42.20
N SER A 377 -6.88 -50.80 41.58
CA SER A 377 -5.87 -49.89 40.98
C SER A 377 -5.45 -50.56 39.62
N GLU A 378 -4.27 -50.57 38.99
CA GLU A 378 -2.88 -50.06 39.12
C GLU A 378 -2.51 -49.39 37.75
N GLU A 379 -1.50 -48.54 37.52
CA GLU A 379 -0.14 -48.30 38.08
C GLU A 379 1.01 -49.19 37.49
N ASP A 380 1.47 -48.84 36.28
CA ASP A 380 2.73 -49.26 35.61
C ASP A 380 3.41 -47.98 35.00
N VAL A 381 4.71 -47.63 35.05
CA VAL A 381 6.02 -48.29 35.34
C VAL A 381 6.63 -48.98 34.09
N ASP A 382 7.82 -48.67 33.55
CA ASP A 382 8.88 -47.66 33.86
C ASP A 382 9.72 -47.28 32.57
N PRO A 383 11.07 -46.98 32.52
CA PRO A 383 11.58 -45.85 31.71
C PRO A 383 12.79 -46.18 30.77
N GLY A 384 13.59 -45.18 30.34
CA GLY A 384 14.87 -45.44 29.64
C GLY A 384 15.74 -44.26 29.15
N THR A 385 16.43 -43.56 30.07
CA THR A 385 17.83 -43.01 29.98
C THR A 385 18.47 -42.62 28.62
N ALA A 386 18.94 -41.38 28.36
CA ALA A 386 20.14 -40.67 28.90
C ALA A 386 21.50 -41.13 28.30
N ASN A 387 22.55 -40.32 28.04
CA ASN A 387 22.93 -38.91 28.31
C ASN A 387 23.73 -38.29 27.11
N ASP A 388 23.96 -36.96 27.08
CA ASP A 388 25.30 -36.31 27.14
C ASP A 388 25.32 -34.82 26.68
N GLU A 389 26.22 -34.04 27.28
CA GLU A 389 26.47 -32.58 27.11
C GLU A 389 27.99 -32.32 27.35
N PRO A 390 28.57 -31.10 27.19
CA PRO A 390 28.30 -29.98 26.26
C PRO A 390 29.59 -29.52 25.52
N VAL A 391 29.52 -28.50 24.62
CA VAL A 391 30.69 -27.72 24.16
C VAL A 391 30.38 -26.22 24.04
N LEU A 392 31.27 -25.37 24.58
CA LEU A 392 31.19 -23.89 24.55
C LEU A 392 32.23 -23.28 23.59
N LEU A 393 31.79 -22.41 22.66
CA LEU A 393 32.53 -21.23 22.13
C LEU A 393 31.46 -20.22 21.62
N VAL A 394 31.19 -19.04 22.19
CA VAL A 394 32.00 -17.86 22.60
C VAL A 394 32.13 -16.78 21.50
N ASN A 395 31.41 -15.67 21.73
CA ASN A 395 31.58 -14.29 21.23
C ASN A 395 31.34 -13.94 19.74
N GLY A 396 30.55 -12.89 19.53
CA GLY A 396 30.41 -12.19 18.23
C GLY A 396 29.72 -10.81 18.26
N ASN A 397 29.27 -10.32 19.42
CA ASN A 397 28.42 -9.13 19.50
C ASN A 397 29.23 -7.81 19.39
N ARG A 398 28.92 -6.96 18.40
CA ARG A 398 29.51 -5.60 18.24
C ARG A 398 28.43 -4.54 18.01
N ARG A 399 27.92 -3.96 19.10
CA ARG A 399 27.35 -2.60 19.06
C ARG A 399 28.49 -1.60 18.83
N VAL A 400 28.28 -0.62 17.95
CA VAL A 400 29.09 0.60 17.87
C VAL A 400 28.35 1.70 18.66
N PRO A 401 29.00 2.46 19.55
CA PRO A 401 28.30 3.39 20.43
C PRO A 401 27.92 4.70 19.73
N ARG A 402 26.78 5.28 20.11
CA ARG A 402 26.53 6.72 19.94
C ARG A 402 27.54 7.50 20.78
N THR A 403 28.05 8.61 20.24
CA THR A 403 28.73 9.66 20.99
C THR A 403 27.92 10.94 20.92
N GLU A 404 27.12 11.21 21.95
CA GLU A 404 26.73 12.57 22.28
C GLU A 404 27.86 13.20 23.08
N ASP A 405 28.32 14.41 22.72
CA ASP A 405 28.57 15.41 23.76
C ASP A 405 28.74 16.86 23.26
N LYS A 406 28.09 17.75 24.03
CA LYS A 406 28.45 19.15 24.36
C LYS A 406 28.60 20.21 23.26
N GLU A 407 27.72 21.22 23.42
CA GLU A 407 27.94 22.60 23.04
C GLU A 407 29.28 23.17 23.53
N SER A 408 29.83 24.15 22.80
CA SER A 408 30.57 25.24 23.42
C SER A 408 30.25 26.56 22.71
N ARG A 409 30.25 27.66 23.46
CA ARG A 409 29.76 28.99 23.07
C ARG A 409 30.82 30.04 23.45
N CYS A 410 30.71 31.24 22.87
CA CYS A 410 31.51 32.44 23.15
C CYS A 410 32.91 32.51 22.48
N VAL A 411 33.46 33.69 22.14
CA VAL A 411 32.84 34.97 21.69
C VAL A 411 33.92 35.88 21.08
N THR A 412 33.57 36.62 20.02
CA THR A 412 34.32 37.77 19.41
C THR A 412 35.80 37.49 19.00
N ASP A 413 36.56 38.35 18.30
CA ASP A 413 36.40 39.75 17.92
C ASP A 413 36.79 40.09 16.47
N LEU A 414 36.41 41.32 16.12
CA LEU A 414 36.70 42.16 14.96
C LEU A 414 38.03 41.91 14.19
N ASP A 415 37.99 42.14 12.87
CA ASP A 415 38.66 43.33 12.32
C ASP A 415 38.04 43.82 11.00
N ARG A 416 38.38 45.05 10.57
CA ARG A 416 37.83 45.73 9.37
C ARG A 416 38.94 46.33 8.51
N GLU A 417 38.78 46.23 7.19
CA GLU A 417 39.25 47.16 6.13
C GLU A 417 38.59 46.61 4.83
N ASP A 418 37.58 47.21 4.18
CA ASP A 418 37.19 48.62 3.98
C ASP A 418 38.17 49.37 3.04
N GLU A 419 38.04 49.12 1.72
CA GLU A 419 38.46 50.08 0.69
C GLU A 419 37.44 50.11 -0.47
N LYS A 420 37.34 51.26 -1.15
CA LYS A 420 36.30 51.58 -2.16
C LYS A 420 36.95 52.15 -3.43
N GLU A 421 36.19 52.15 -4.52
CA GLU A 421 35.81 53.30 -5.39
C GLU A 421 35.27 52.71 -6.73
N THR A 422 34.06 53.01 -7.24
CA THR A 422 33.52 54.26 -7.84
C THR A 422 34.31 54.75 -9.07
N VAL A 423 33.73 55.24 -10.18
CA VAL A 423 32.34 55.48 -10.63
C VAL A 423 32.35 55.74 -12.16
N CYS A 424 31.23 55.59 -12.90
CA CYS A 424 30.78 56.53 -13.97
C CYS A 424 29.58 56.07 -14.84
N ALA A 425 28.59 56.95 -14.96
CA ALA A 425 27.70 57.22 -16.11
C ALA A 425 27.65 58.77 -16.28
N PRO A 426 27.30 59.38 -17.44
CA PRO A 426 25.95 59.41 -18.06
C PRO A 426 26.04 59.11 -19.60
N SER A 427 25.21 59.54 -20.58
CA SER A 427 24.03 60.45 -20.71
C SER A 427 23.07 59.92 -21.81
N VAL A 428 21.74 60.06 -21.78
CA VAL A 428 20.80 61.22 -21.89
C VAL A 428 20.70 61.84 -23.31
N GLU A 429 19.46 62.19 -23.70
CA GLU A 429 18.96 62.91 -24.91
C GLU A 429 18.69 62.09 -26.21
N ASP A 430 17.57 62.26 -26.95
CA ASP A 430 16.21 62.74 -26.59
C ASP A 430 15.15 62.45 -27.70
N SER A 431 13.88 62.76 -27.41
CA SER A 431 12.81 63.31 -28.31
C SER A 431 11.83 62.41 -29.12
N ASN A 432 10.57 62.89 -29.12
CA ASN A 432 9.51 62.82 -30.14
C ASN A 432 8.72 61.51 -30.45
N GLU A 433 7.42 61.56 -30.82
CA GLU A 433 6.31 62.49 -30.49
C GLU A 433 4.93 61.94 -30.98
N GLY A 434 3.85 62.29 -30.27
CA GLY A 434 2.44 62.23 -30.71
C GLY A 434 1.78 60.85 -30.94
N ASP A 435 0.46 60.75 -31.20
CA ASP A 435 -0.73 61.52 -30.77
C ASP A 435 -1.99 60.75 -31.27
N GLY A 436 -3.15 60.97 -30.64
CA GLY A 436 -4.45 60.41 -31.04
C GLY A 436 -4.74 59.00 -30.49
N GLY A 437 -5.94 58.67 -29.97
CA GLY A 437 -7.13 59.50 -29.75
C GLY A 437 -8.39 58.88 -30.33
N THR A 438 -9.49 58.93 -29.56
CA THR A 438 -10.86 58.43 -29.86
C THR A 438 -11.04 56.92 -30.06
N GLU A 439 -12.27 56.37 -30.09
CA GLU A 439 -13.40 56.42 -29.13
C GLU A 439 -14.49 55.43 -29.62
N PHE A 440 -15.33 54.89 -28.71
CA PHE A 440 -16.52 54.07 -29.02
C PHE A 440 -16.26 52.74 -29.79
N SER A 441 -17.18 51.75 -29.85
CA SER A 441 -18.52 51.58 -29.25
C SER A 441 -18.73 50.15 -28.74
N ALA A 442 -19.74 49.95 -27.88
CA ALA A 442 -20.27 48.62 -27.58
C ALA A 442 -21.26 48.15 -28.65
N GLY A 443 -21.35 46.84 -28.90
CA GLY A 443 -22.33 46.23 -29.79
C GLY A 443 -22.55 44.75 -29.48
N ARG A 444 -23.80 44.32 -29.35
CA ARG A 444 -24.20 42.91 -29.18
C ARG A 444 -24.42 42.25 -30.54
N ASN A 445 -24.05 40.97 -30.67
CA ASN A 445 -25.02 39.87 -30.74
C ASN A 445 -24.33 38.53 -30.47
#